data_AF-A0A2I1I4C3-F1
#
_entry.id   AF-A0A2I1I4C3-F1
#
_cell.length_a   1.000
_cell.length_b   1.000
_cell.length_c   1.000
_cell.angle_alpha   90.00
_cell.angle_beta   90.00
_cell.angle_gamma   90.00
#
_symmetry.space_group_name_H-M   'P 1'
#
loop_
_entity.id
_entity.type
_entity.pdbx_description
1 polymer ?
#
loop_
_entity_poly.entity_id
_entity_poly.type
_entity_poly.pdbx_seq_one_letter_code
_entity_poly.pdbx_strand_id
1 'polypeptide(L)' 'MSEYFMSIDGKFKRINRFRYRRILRKIEQENIPYRERIMDDGLVLHTIFEDKGKTIMLIDSSF' A
#
# COMPACT_ATOMS: atom_id res chain seq x y z
N MET A 1 1.13 10.55 -14.91
CA MET A 1 -0.14 10.57 -14.14
C MET A 1 0.07 9.68 -12.93
N SER A 2 -0.20 10.17 -11.73
CA SER A 2 -0.11 9.36 -10.50
C SER A 2 -1.13 8.21 -10.52
N GLU A 3 -0.67 6.98 -10.34
CA GLU A 3 -1.53 5.82 -10.18
C GLU A 3 -1.33 5.19 -8.80
N TYR A 4 -2.40 4.60 -8.27
CA TYR A 4 -2.40 3.99 -6.94
C TYR A 4 -3.01 2.60 -7.05
N PHE A 5 -2.36 1.62 -6.43
CA PHE A 5 -2.83 0.24 -6.45
C PHE A 5 -2.91 -0.33 -5.04
N MET A 6 -3.81 -1.27 -4.87
CA MET A 6 -3.92 -2.11 -3.68
C MET A 6 -3.92 -3.56 -4.11
N SER A 7 -3.12 -4.40 -3.46
CA SER A 7 -3.16 -5.84 -3.59
C SER A 7 -3.66 -6.46 -2.29
N ILE A 8 -4.50 -7.49 -2.39
CA ILE A 8 -4.84 -8.37 -1.27
C ILE A 8 -4.58 -9.79 -1.75
N ASP A 9 -3.68 -10.50 -1.09
CA ASP A 9 -3.29 -11.88 -1.44
C ASP A 9 -2.89 -12.02 -2.92
N GLY A 10 -2.13 -11.04 -3.43
CA GLY A 10 -1.63 -11.00 -4.79
C GLY A 10 -2.63 -10.48 -5.85
N LYS A 11 -3.88 -10.20 -5.47
CA LYS A 11 -4.88 -9.64 -6.40
C LYS A 11 -4.84 -8.12 -6.40
N PHE A 12 -4.35 -7.55 -7.49
CA PHE A 12 -4.21 -6.10 -7.67
C PHE A 12 -5.51 -5.43 -8.12
N LYS A 13 -5.78 -4.27 -7.54
CA LYS A 13 -6.87 -3.38 -7.91
C LYS A 13 -6.38 -1.94 -7.90
N ARG A 14 -6.65 -1.20 -8.98
CA ARG A 14 -6.43 0.25 -9.02
C ARG A 14 -7.38 0.95 -8.03
N ILE A 15 -6.82 1.85 -7.24
CA ILE A 15 -7.57 2.71 -6.32
C ILE A 15 -7.24 4.18 -6.60
N ASN A 16 -8.00 5.09 -6.01
CA ASN A 16 -7.69 6.52 -6.11
C ASN A 16 -6.79 6.97 -4.95
N ARG A 17 -6.20 8.15 -5.10
CA ARG A 17 -5.32 8.79 -4.11
C ARG A 17 -5.96 8.92 -2.72
N PHE A 18 -7.23 9.29 -2.67
CA PHE A 18 -7.96 9.47 -1.41
C PHE A 18 -8.07 8.16 -0.63
N ARG A 19 -8.40 7.06 -1.32
CA ARG A 19 -8.52 5.74 -0.72
C ARG A 19 -7.15 5.22 -0.25
N TYR A 20 -6.11 5.41 -1.06
CA TYR A 20 -4.74 5.06 -0.69
C TYR A 20 -4.32 5.75 0.62
N ARG A 21 -4.44 7.08 0.67
CA ARG A 21 -4.10 7.87 1.88
C ARG A 21 -4.93 7.50 3.10
N ARG A 22 -6.21 7.19 2.90
CA ARG A 22 -7.09 6.76 4.00
C ARG A 22 -6.65 5.43 4.60
N ILE A 23 -6.18 4.49 3.78
CA ILE A 23 -5.69 3.19 4.26
C ILE A 23 -4.36 3.38 4.99
N LEU A 24 -3.41 4.12 4.42
CA LEU A 24 -2.14 4.43 5.10
C LEU A 24 -2.35 5.07 6.47
N ARG A 25 -3.19 6.11 6.54
CA ARG A 25 -3.49 6.76 7.83
C ARG A 25 -4.07 5.79 8.85
N LYS A 26 -4.91 4.84 8.44
CA LYS A 26 -5.45 3.82 9.36
C LYS A 26 -4.36 2.90 9.89
N ILE A 27 -3.47 2.43 9.01
CA ILE A 27 -2.33 1.58 9.37
C ILE A 27 -1.46 2.30 10.41
N GLU A 28 -1.15 3.57 10.17
CA GLU A 28 -0.40 4.42 11.11
C GLU A 28 -1.13 4.61 12.44
N GLN A 29 -2.43 4.94 12.41
CA GLN A 29 -3.25 5.16 13.62
C GLN A 29 -3.40 3.90 14.48
N GLU A 30 -3.51 2.75 13.84
CA GLU A 30 -3.66 1.46 14.51
C GLU A 30 -2.30 0.82 14.87
N ASN A 31 -1.18 1.52 14.60
CA ASN A 31 0.20 1.03 14.76
C ASN A 31 0.42 -0.36 14.13
N ILE A 32 -0.23 -0.61 12.99
CA ILE A 32 -0.10 -1.87 12.28
C ILE A 32 1.29 -1.89 11.64
N PRO A 33 2.12 -2.91 11.94
CA PRO A 33 3.46 -2.99 11.36
C PRO A 33 3.36 -3.21 9.85
N TYR A 34 4.12 -2.43 9.09
CA TYR A 34 4.26 -2.56 7.65
C TYR A 34 5.71 -2.36 7.23
N ARG A 35 6.05 -2.86 6.04
CA ARG A 35 7.34 -2.65 5.40
C ARG A 35 7.18 -1.68 4.24
N GLU A 36 7.94 -0.60 4.25
CA GLU A 36 8.04 0.34 3.14
C GLU A 36 9.25 0.02 2.26
N ARG A 37 9.09 0.12 0.94
CA ARG A 37 10.16 0.00 -0.04
C ARG A 37 9.98 1.04 -1.12
N ILE A 38 10.99 1.89 -1.30
CA ILE A 38 11.09 2.80 -2.43
C ILE A 38 11.92 2.10 -3.50
N MET A 39 11.38 2.00 -4.71
CA MET A 39 12.06 1.40 -5.87
C MET A 39 12.84 2.47 -6.66
N ASP A 40 13.78 2.03 -7.50
CA ASP A 40 14.68 2.91 -8.25
C ASP A 40 13.96 3.80 -9.27
N ASP A 41 12.75 3.40 -9.68
CA ASP A 41 11.84 4.16 -10.54
C ASP A 41 10.91 5.10 -9.76
N GLY A 42 11.13 5.25 -8.45
CA GLY A 42 10.32 6.10 -7.57
C GLY A 42 9.03 5.45 -7.07
N LEU A 43 8.73 4.20 -7.44
CA LEU A 43 7.55 3.52 -6.90
C LEU A 43 7.69 3.31 -5.39
N VAL A 44 6.67 3.71 -4.63
CA VAL A 44 6.59 3.44 -3.18
C VAL A 44 5.66 2.27 -2.94
N LEU A 45 6.18 1.24 -2.29
CA LEU A 45 5.48 0.02 -1.92
C LEU A 45 5.37 -0.09 -0.40
N HIS A 46 4.15 -0.19 0.11
CA HIS A 46 3.88 -0.54 1.51
C HIS A 46 3.29 -1.95 1.58
N THR A 47 3.96 -2.85 2.30
CA THR A 47 3.50 -4.23 2.51
C THR A 47 3.08 -4.40 3.97
N ILE A 48 1.81 -4.68 4.19
CA ILE A 48 1.23 -4.98 5.50
C ILE A 48 1.03 -6.49 5.61
N PHE A 49 1.52 -7.08 6.69
CA PHE A 49 1.33 -8.49 7.02
C PHE A 49 0.25 -8.61 8.09
N GLU A 50 -0.90 -9.19 7.75
CA GLU A 50 -1.89 -9.55 8.77
C GLU A 50 -1.58 -10.94 9.33
N ASP A 51 -1.80 -11.09 10.64
CA ASP A 51 -1.60 -12.32 11.42
C ASP A 51 -2.34 -13.55 10.84
N LYS A 52 -3.37 -13.33 10.02
CA LYS A 52 -4.15 -14.40 9.35
C LYS A 52 -3.57 -14.85 8.01
N GLY A 53 -2.30 -14.53 7.74
CA GLY A 53 -1.62 -14.88 6.49
C GLY A 53 -2.05 -14.02 5.29
N LYS A 54 -2.82 -12.96 5.52
CA LYS A 54 -3.18 -12.01 4.46
C LYS A 54 -2.07 -10.99 4.26
N THR A 55 -1.72 -10.75 3.00
CA THR A 55 -0.75 -9.72 2.65
C THR A 55 -1.47 -8.62 1.90
N ILE A 56 -1.45 -7.41 2.44
CA ILE A 56 -1.96 -6.21 1.77
C ILE A 56 -0.77 -5.44 1.25
N MET A 57 -0.82 -5.05 -0.02
CA MET A 57 0.20 -4.19 -0.63
C MET A 57 -0.46 -2.89 -1.10
N LEU A 58 0.15 -1.75 -0.83
CA LEU A 58 -0.24 -0.45 -1.37
C LEU A 58 0.90 0.09 -2.22
N ILE A 59 0.59 0.57 -3.43
CA ILE A 59 1.57 1.09 -4.37
C ILE A 59 1.21 2.53 -4.74
N ASP A 60 2.18 3.42 -4.68
CA ASP A 60 2.13 4.80 -5.20
C ASP A 60 3.13 4.95 -6.35
N SER A 61 2.64 5.31 -7.53
CA SER A 61 3.45 5.56 -8.73
C SER A 61 3.56 7.04 -9.10
N SER A 62 3.51 7.93 -8.10
CA SER A 62 3.48 9.39 -8.31
C SER A 62 4.85 10.05 -8.44
N PHE A 63 5.95 9.32 -8.35
CA PHE A 63 7.30 9.88 -8.40
C PHE A 63 7.77 10.19 -9.83
#